data_AF-A0A9D2J3S7-F1
#
_entry.id   AF-A0A9D2J3S7-F1
#
_cell.length_a   1.000
_cell.length_b   1.000
_cell.length_c   1.000
_cell.angle_alpha   90.00
_cell.angle_beta   90.00
_cell.angle_gamma   90.00
#
_symmetry.space_group_name_H-M   'P 1'
#
loop_
_entity.id
_entity.type
_entity.pdbx_description
1 polymer ?
#
loop_
_entity_poly.entity_id
_entity_poly.type
_entity_poly.pdbx_seq_one_letter_code
_entity_poly.pdbx_strand_id
1 'polypeptide(L)'
;MELTTPAQEWVEALPVGNGRLGAMVYGGGAEELIWLSEGSVWSGPPRRPLPHPVTAETAHRAITAARAAIATGDYVAAEQAVQAVQHSYPQSFQPLARLRRRIGAGAEPAAQADVVPEQDAAAVTAPDSPAGYARGLDLPTATAWTVAGANGASISQRVFASAPHQVLVLEVSGTDGPVSFTLDSPLRLEGSGAEGPEAWAVLRAPDDVVPAVQREPDPIRWAEEPRGVQAAVVLRAIGAAVRTRTAPAGVVVEVDGDATLVLAVRTTFTRLGQDPGTDAEVPLTQARQLVRDATAAGLEQV
;
A
#
# COMPACT_ATOMS: atom_id res chain seq x y z
N MET A 1 -5.36 -17.69 -15.19
CA MET A 1 -6.69 -17.07 -15.48
C MET A 1 -6.43 -15.91 -16.42
N GLU A 2 -7.20 -15.81 -17.50
CA GLU A 2 -7.06 -14.75 -18.51
C GLU A 2 -8.36 -13.92 -18.55
N LEU A 3 -8.22 -12.60 -18.62
CA LEU A 3 -9.30 -11.61 -18.62
C LEU A 3 -9.10 -10.65 -19.80
N THR A 4 -10.18 -10.27 -20.47
CA THR A 4 -10.15 -9.45 -21.69
C THR A 4 -10.50 -7.98 -21.44
N THR A 5 -10.57 -7.55 -20.18
CA THR A 5 -10.77 -6.16 -19.78
C THR A 5 -9.90 -5.79 -18.57
N PRO A 6 -9.46 -4.52 -18.46
CA PRO A 6 -8.85 -4.01 -17.24
C PRO A 6 -9.83 -4.07 -16.07
N ALA A 7 -9.29 -4.16 -14.85
CA ALA A 7 -10.10 -4.02 -13.65
C ALA A 7 -10.78 -2.64 -13.61
N GLN A 8 -12.06 -2.61 -13.27
CA GLN A 8 -12.82 -1.38 -13.00
C GLN A 8 -12.90 -1.09 -11.50
N GLU A 9 -12.76 -2.15 -10.70
CA GLU A 9 -12.83 -2.11 -9.24
C GLU A 9 -11.68 -2.90 -8.62
N TRP A 10 -11.33 -2.56 -7.37
CA TRP A 10 -10.23 -3.20 -6.64
C TRP A 10 -10.37 -4.73 -6.56
N VAL A 11 -11.59 -5.24 -6.41
CA VAL A 11 -11.87 -6.69 -6.32
C VAL A 11 -11.62 -7.45 -7.62
N GLU A 12 -11.50 -6.74 -8.75
CA GLU A 12 -11.15 -7.32 -10.05
C GLU A 12 -9.64 -7.24 -10.34
N ALA A 13 -8.87 -6.51 -9.52
CA ALA A 13 -7.42 -6.38 -9.70
C ALA A 13 -6.70 -7.69 -9.33
N LEU A 14 -5.54 -7.92 -9.94
CA LEU A 14 -4.76 -9.14 -9.76
C LEU A 14 -3.78 -8.98 -8.58
N PRO A 15 -3.86 -9.83 -7.55
CA PRO A 15 -2.96 -9.76 -6.41
C PRO A 15 -1.59 -10.38 -6.74
N VAL A 16 -0.52 -9.69 -6.38
CA VAL A 16 0.85 -10.25 -6.28
C VAL A 16 1.46 -9.88 -4.93
N GLY A 17 2.33 -10.72 -4.39
CA GLY A 17 2.95 -10.42 -3.10
C GLY A 17 4.01 -11.44 -2.68
N ASN A 18 4.88 -11.01 -1.76
CA ASN A 18 6.00 -11.81 -1.25
C ASN A 18 5.87 -12.14 0.25
N GLY A 19 4.65 -12.14 0.77
CA GLY A 19 4.32 -12.34 2.18
C GLY A 19 4.44 -11.09 3.04
N ARG A 20 5.11 -10.04 2.55
CA ARG A 20 5.23 -8.75 3.25
C ARG A 20 4.75 -7.58 2.41
N LEU A 21 5.28 -7.44 1.19
CA LEU A 21 4.77 -6.50 0.17
C LEU A 21 3.66 -7.16 -0.62
N GLY A 22 2.59 -6.41 -0.82
CA GLY A 22 1.48 -6.79 -1.68
C GLY A 22 1.19 -5.68 -2.69
N ALA A 23 0.72 -6.07 -3.86
CA ALA A 23 0.23 -5.17 -4.89
C ALA A 23 -1.05 -5.71 -5.52
N MET A 24 -1.99 -4.82 -5.82
CA MET A 24 -3.19 -5.13 -6.59
C MET A 24 -3.09 -4.43 -7.94
N VAL A 25 -2.96 -5.22 -9.02
CA VAL A 25 -2.64 -4.75 -10.37
C VAL A 25 -3.89 -4.68 -11.22
N TYR A 26 -4.24 -3.49 -11.72
CA TYR A 26 -5.47 -3.31 -12.49
C TYR A 26 -5.35 -3.83 -13.92
N GLY A 27 -4.15 -3.76 -14.50
CA GLY A 27 -3.85 -4.24 -15.85
C GLY A 27 -4.22 -3.20 -16.91
N GLY A 28 -3.82 -1.96 -16.70
CA GLY A 28 -4.07 -0.85 -17.59
C GLY A 28 -3.19 -0.82 -18.84
N GLY A 29 -3.75 -0.35 -19.96
CA GLY A 29 -3.03 -0.20 -21.22
C GLY A 29 -2.04 0.96 -21.20
N ALA A 30 -2.50 2.18 -21.52
CA ALA A 30 -1.68 3.39 -21.47
C ALA A 30 -1.53 3.94 -20.04
N GLU A 31 -2.59 3.85 -19.23
CA GLU A 31 -2.60 4.23 -17.82
C GLU A 31 -2.91 3.00 -16.97
N GLU A 32 -2.12 2.79 -15.92
CA GLU A 32 -2.18 1.68 -14.99
C GLU A 32 -2.23 2.20 -13.55
N LEU A 33 -2.95 1.46 -12.70
CA LEU A 33 -3.08 1.71 -11.27
C LEU A 33 -2.67 0.46 -10.50
N ILE A 34 -1.70 0.61 -9.61
CA ILE A 34 -1.26 -0.46 -8.72
C ILE A 34 -1.41 0.03 -7.28
N TRP A 35 -2.30 -0.61 -6.52
CA TRP A 35 -2.41 -0.37 -5.09
C TRP A 35 -1.34 -1.15 -4.34
N LEU A 36 -0.63 -0.49 -3.43
CA LEU A 36 0.46 -1.06 -2.64
C LEU A 36 0.03 -1.30 -1.20
N SER A 37 0.53 -2.39 -0.63
CA SER A 37 0.33 -2.77 0.77
C SER A 37 1.63 -3.30 1.37
N GLU A 38 1.83 -3.07 2.67
CA GLU A 38 2.94 -3.63 3.43
C GLU A 38 2.42 -4.10 4.79
N GLY A 39 2.67 -5.36 5.13
CA GLY A 39 1.97 -6.05 6.23
C GLY A 39 2.13 -5.45 7.64
N SER A 40 3.09 -4.54 7.84
CA SER A 40 3.35 -3.87 9.11
C SER A 40 2.81 -2.44 9.18
N VAL A 41 2.17 -1.94 8.12
CA VAL A 41 1.57 -0.59 8.08
C VAL A 41 0.16 -0.65 8.68
N TRP A 42 0.08 -0.36 9.96
CA TRP A 42 -1.15 -0.28 10.75
C TRP A 42 -1.27 1.09 11.40
N SER A 43 -2.50 1.51 11.71
CA SER A 43 -2.72 2.70 12.51
C SER A 43 -2.27 2.50 13.96
N GLY A 44 -1.95 3.61 14.59
CA GLY A 44 -1.76 3.76 16.02
C GLY A 44 -0.52 3.13 16.63
N PRO A 45 -0.17 3.59 17.84
CA PRO A 45 0.93 3.02 18.60
C PRO A 45 0.50 1.70 19.27
N PRO A 46 1.45 0.84 19.66
CA PRO A 46 1.19 -0.40 20.38
C PRO A 46 0.53 -0.17 21.75
N ARG A 47 0.79 0.99 22.36
CA ARG A 47 0.15 1.40 23.61
C ARG A 47 -0.53 2.75 23.43
N ARG A 48 -1.85 2.75 23.48
CA ARG A 48 -2.65 3.96 23.57
C ARG A 48 -3.03 4.21 25.03
N PRO A 49 -2.97 5.46 25.52
CA PRO A 49 -3.62 5.83 26.77
C PRO A 49 -5.11 5.46 26.68
N LEU A 50 -5.58 4.58 27.57
CA LEU A 50 -6.99 4.22 27.61
C LEU A 50 -7.74 5.32 28.36
N PRO A 51 -8.76 5.96 27.74
CA PRO A 51 -9.54 6.99 28.43
C PRO A 51 -10.32 6.41 29.64
N HIS A 52 -10.64 5.11 29.59
CA HIS A 52 -11.28 4.37 30.68
C HIS A 52 -10.56 3.03 30.89
N PRO A 53 -9.46 3.00 31.68
CA PRO A 53 -8.73 1.77 31.91
C PRO A 53 -9.55 0.79 32.75
N VAL A 54 -9.68 -0.46 32.28
CA VAL A 54 -10.33 -1.52 33.05
C VAL A 54 -9.37 -2.00 34.14
N THR A 55 -9.66 -1.63 35.39
CA THR A 55 -8.85 -2.08 36.54
C THR A 55 -9.16 -3.54 36.88
N ALA A 56 -8.22 -4.22 37.54
CA ALA A 56 -8.44 -5.58 38.05
C ALA A 56 -9.67 -5.66 38.98
N GLU A 57 -9.91 -4.62 39.79
CA GLU A 57 -11.09 -4.53 40.65
C GLU A 57 -12.38 -4.39 39.82
N THR A 58 -12.39 -3.52 38.81
CA THR A 58 -13.54 -3.35 37.91
C THR A 58 -13.87 -4.66 37.21
N ALA A 59 -12.85 -5.34 36.68
CA ALA A 59 -13.00 -6.63 36.03
C ALA A 59 -13.54 -7.70 36.99
N HIS A 60 -13.00 -7.77 38.21
CA HIS A 60 -13.46 -8.72 39.22
C HIS A 60 -14.93 -8.51 39.58
N ARG A 61 -15.34 -7.25 39.80
CA ARG A 61 -16.74 -6.91 40.11
C ARG A 61 -17.67 -7.24 38.96
N ALA A 62 -17.31 -6.85 37.73
CA ALA A 62 -18.08 -7.12 36.53
C ALA A 62 -18.29 -8.62 36.29
N ILE A 63 -17.21 -9.42 36.34
CA ILE A 63 -17.27 -10.87 36.12
C ILE A 63 -18.08 -11.57 37.22
N THR A 64 -17.95 -11.13 38.48
CA THR A 64 -18.71 -11.69 39.60
C THR A 64 -20.20 -11.43 39.45
N ALA A 65 -20.58 -10.19 39.13
CA ALA A 65 -21.97 -9.81 38.89
C ALA A 65 -22.57 -10.58 37.71
N ALA A 66 -21.83 -10.70 36.60
CA ALA A 66 -22.26 -11.45 35.43
C ALA A 66 -22.54 -12.93 35.75
N ARG A 67 -21.65 -13.59 36.50
CA ARG A 67 -21.83 -14.99 36.92
C ARG A 67 -23.06 -15.19 37.81
N ALA A 68 -23.30 -14.26 38.74
CA ALA A 68 -24.48 -14.31 39.61
C ALA A 68 -25.79 -14.16 38.80
N ALA A 69 -25.83 -13.21 37.86
CA ALA A 69 -26.97 -12.99 36.98
C ALA A 69 -27.26 -14.20 36.07
N ILE A 70 -26.22 -14.84 35.52
CA ILE A 70 -26.35 -16.09 34.75
C ILE A 70 -26.97 -17.20 35.61
N ALA A 71 -26.55 -17.33 36.88
CA ALA A 71 -27.06 -18.36 37.78
C ALA A 71 -28.56 -18.21 38.08
N THR A 72 -29.11 -17.00 38.00
CA THR A 72 -30.55 -16.73 38.17
C THR A 72 -31.32 -16.63 36.85
N GLY A 73 -30.66 -16.84 35.70
CA GLY A 73 -31.28 -16.75 34.38
C GLY A 73 -31.49 -15.32 33.85
N ASP A 74 -30.88 -14.31 34.49
CA ASP A 74 -30.97 -12.91 34.07
C ASP A 74 -29.81 -12.57 33.10
N TYR A 75 -30.02 -12.88 31.81
CA TYR A 75 -28.99 -12.69 30.79
C TYR A 75 -28.77 -11.22 30.42
N VAL A 76 -29.78 -10.36 30.57
CA VAL A 76 -29.66 -8.92 30.28
C VAL A 76 -28.74 -8.26 31.31
N ALA A 77 -28.93 -8.57 32.60
CA ALA A 77 -28.03 -8.08 33.64
C ALA A 77 -26.61 -8.64 33.49
N ALA A 78 -26.48 -9.88 33.03
CA ALA A 78 -25.17 -10.48 32.75
C ALA A 78 -24.42 -9.75 31.62
N GLU A 79 -25.11 -9.42 30.52
CA GLU A 79 -24.55 -8.66 29.41
C GLU A 79 -24.10 -7.26 29.84
N GLN A 80 -24.97 -6.53 30.55
CA GLN A 80 -24.66 -5.20 31.08
C GLN A 80 -23.44 -5.22 32.01
N ALA A 81 -23.31 -6.27 32.83
CA ALA A 81 -22.16 -6.42 33.72
C ALA A 81 -20.84 -6.59 32.94
N VAL A 82 -20.81 -7.40 31.87
CA VAL A 82 -19.59 -7.62 31.08
C VAL A 82 -19.25 -6.46 30.13
N GLN A 83 -20.20 -5.60 29.80
CA GLN A 83 -19.89 -4.36 29.05
C GLN A 83 -18.89 -3.47 29.78
N ALA A 84 -18.85 -3.51 31.12
CA ALA A 84 -17.91 -2.74 31.93
C ALA A 84 -16.43 -3.15 31.76
N VAL A 85 -16.15 -4.31 31.16
CA VAL A 85 -14.77 -4.76 30.85
C VAL A 85 -14.39 -4.63 29.39
N GLN A 86 -15.32 -4.21 28.53
CA GLN A 86 -15.03 -3.93 27.13
C GLN A 86 -14.37 -2.55 27.01
N HIS A 87 -13.30 -2.44 26.24
CA HIS A 87 -12.67 -1.16 26.00
C HIS A 87 -12.05 -1.09 24.60
N SER A 88 -12.22 0.06 23.95
CA SER A 88 -11.58 0.44 22.68
C SER A 88 -11.75 -0.60 21.55
N TYR A 89 -11.38 -0.19 20.35
CA TYR A 89 -11.28 -1.11 19.22
C TYR A 89 -9.81 -1.36 18.88
N PRO A 90 -9.50 -2.50 18.23
CA PRO A 90 -8.18 -2.67 17.63
C PRO A 90 -7.92 -1.61 16.58
N GLN A 91 -6.64 -1.38 16.31
CA GLN A 91 -6.19 -0.51 15.23
C GLN A 91 -6.47 -1.13 13.86
N SER A 92 -6.45 -0.31 12.81
CA SER A 92 -6.81 -0.70 11.45
C SER A 92 -5.58 -0.85 10.55
N PHE A 93 -5.57 -1.89 9.71
CA PHE A 93 -4.62 -2.02 8.63
C PHE A 93 -4.80 -0.89 7.61
N GLN A 94 -3.70 -0.34 7.09
CA GLN A 94 -3.76 0.83 6.21
C GLN A 94 -3.29 0.51 4.78
N PRO A 95 -3.96 1.07 3.75
CA PRO A 95 -3.41 1.09 2.41
C PRO A 95 -2.14 1.95 2.38
N LEU A 96 -1.05 1.42 1.82
CA LEU A 96 0.24 2.10 1.86
C LEU A 96 0.30 3.26 0.86
N ALA A 97 0.11 2.97 -0.42
CA ALA A 97 0.28 3.94 -1.50
C ALA A 97 -0.37 3.44 -2.79
N ARG A 98 -0.46 4.33 -3.77
CA ARG A 98 -0.79 4.00 -5.17
C ARG A 98 0.41 4.31 -6.05
N LEU A 99 0.73 3.37 -6.92
CA LEU A 99 1.68 3.57 -8.01
C LEU A 99 0.88 3.68 -9.30
N ARG A 100 0.94 4.84 -9.95
CA ARG A 100 0.33 5.08 -11.25
C ARG A 100 1.41 5.01 -12.33
N ARG A 101 1.18 4.22 -13.38
CA ARG A 101 2.07 4.16 -14.55
C ARG A 101 1.35 4.74 -15.75
N ARG A 102 2.02 5.61 -16.51
CA ARG A 102 1.48 6.24 -17.72
C ARG A 102 2.47 6.20 -18.87
N ILE A 103 2.01 5.87 -20.07
CA ILE A 103 2.76 6.11 -21.31
C ILE A 103 2.55 7.58 -21.73
N GLY A 104 3.63 8.33 -21.83
CA GLY A 104 3.65 9.78 -21.97
C GLY A 104 3.98 10.51 -20.66
N ALA A 105 3.69 11.81 -20.62
CA ALA A 105 4.00 12.67 -19.47
C ALA A 105 3.24 12.25 -18.21
N GLY A 106 3.93 12.23 -17.07
CA GLY A 106 3.38 11.83 -15.78
C GLY A 106 2.38 12.82 -15.22
N ALA A 107 1.33 12.32 -14.58
CA ALA A 107 0.43 13.15 -13.79
C ALA A 107 1.08 13.52 -12.45
N GLU A 108 0.71 14.68 -11.90
CA GLU A 108 1.12 15.06 -10.55
C GLU A 108 0.53 14.10 -9.49
N PRO A 109 1.28 13.78 -8.42
CA PRO A 109 0.76 13.05 -7.26
C PRO A 109 -0.46 13.74 -6.65
N ALA A 110 -1.47 12.97 -6.25
CA ALA A 110 -2.65 13.51 -5.58
C ALA A 110 -2.33 13.85 -4.10
N ALA A 111 -2.73 15.05 -3.64
CA ALA A 111 -2.46 15.54 -2.28
C ALA A 111 -3.05 14.68 -1.16
N GLN A 112 -4.18 14.04 -1.43
CA GLN A 112 -4.76 13.03 -0.55
C GLN A 112 -5.48 12.03 -1.46
N ALA A 113 -4.89 10.85 -1.61
CA ALA A 113 -5.53 9.78 -2.36
C ALA A 113 -6.80 9.33 -1.63
N ASP A 114 -7.93 9.25 -2.32
CA ASP A 114 -9.14 8.65 -1.77
C ASP A 114 -8.89 7.16 -1.44
N VAL A 115 -9.17 6.76 -0.20
CA VAL A 115 -9.02 5.37 0.30
C VAL A 115 -10.12 4.44 -0.24
N VAL A 116 -11.23 5.02 -0.70
CA VAL A 116 -12.34 4.30 -1.34
C VAL A 116 -12.81 5.13 -2.53
N PRO A 117 -12.30 4.90 -3.73
CA PRO A 117 -12.84 5.55 -4.91
C PRO A 117 -14.10 4.79 -5.31
N GLU A 118 -15.26 5.44 -5.32
CA GLU A 118 -16.46 4.93 -6.01
C GLU A 118 -16.19 4.70 -7.52
N GLN A 119 -15.03 5.13 -8.05
CA GLN A 119 -14.63 5.02 -9.46
C GLN A 119 -13.10 4.87 -9.66
N ASP A 120 -12.48 3.76 -9.24
CA ASP A 120 -11.09 3.44 -9.62
C ASP A 120 -10.92 3.30 -11.16
N ALA A 121 -12.01 2.99 -11.86
CA ALA A 121 -12.13 2.94 -13.32
C ALA A 121 -11.56 4.15 -14.07
N ALA A 122 -11.62 5.36 -13.49
CA ALA A 122 -11.12 6.58 -14.13
C ALA A 122 -9.59 6.66 -14.19
N ALA A 123 -8.88 5.83 -13.41
CA ALA A 123 -7.41 5.84 -13.34
C ALA A 123 -6.75 4.85 -14.31
N VAL A 124 -7.53 4.12 -15.10
CA VAL A 124 -7.06 3.07 -16.01
C VAL A 124 -7.65 3.29 -17.40
N THR A 125 -6.82 3.29 -18.43
CA THR A 125 -7.32 3.43 -19.81
C THR A 125 -7.91 2.12 -20.29
N ALA A 126 -9.17 2.15 -20.72
CA ALA A 126 -9.80 1.05 -21.44
C ALA A 126 -9.09 0.79 -22.78
N PRO A 127 -9.00 -0.46 -23.25
CA PRO A 127 -8.37 -0.76 -24.53
C PRO A 127 -9.16 -0.17 -25.71
N ASP A 128 -8.46 0.30 -26.74
CA ASP A 128 -9.07 0.83 -27.98
C ASP A 128 -9.91 -0.22 -28.71
N SER A 129 -9.58 -1.50 -28.53
CA SER A 129 -10.33 -2.66 -29.03
C SER A 129 -10.20 -3.84 -28.06
N PRO A 130 -11.30 -4.57 -27.75
CA PRO A 130 -11.22 -5.82 -26.98
C PRO A 130 -10.36 -6.88 -27.67
N ALA A 131 -10.33 -6.89 -29.01
CA ALA A 131 -9.45 -7.74 -29.81
C ALA A 131 -8.04 -7.14 -29.79
N GLY A 132 -7.20 -7.60 -28.87
CA GLY A 132 -5.83 -7.11 -28.68
C GLY A 132 -5.46 -6.77 -27.23
N TYR A 133 -6.41 -6.97 -26.30
CA TYR A 133 -6.16 -6.82 -24.88
C TYR A 133 -6.32 -8.16 -24.15
N ALA A 134 -5.38 -8.47 -23.27
CA ALA A 134 -5.50 -9.56 -22.32
C ALA A 134 -4.68 -9.27 -21.06
N ARG A 135 -5.17 -9.67 -19.89
CA ARG A 135 -4.42 -9.69 -18.64
C ARG A 135 -4.64 -10.99 -17.90
N GLY A 136 -3.72 -11.35 -17.02
CA GLY A 136 -3.86 -12.57 -16.24
C GLY A 136 -2.87 -12.66 -15.10
N LEU A 137 -3.17 -13.58 -14.18
CA LEU A 137 -2.25 -14.00 -13.13
C LEU A 137 -1.80 -15.43 -13.44
N ASP A 138 -0.49 -15.57 -13.65
CA ASP A 138 0.19 -16.85 -13.75
C ASP A 138 0.54 -17.34 -12.34
N LEU A 139 -0.15 -18.38 -11.88
CA LEU A 139 0.00 -18.90 -10.52
C LEU A 139 1.34 -19.63 -10.31
N PRO A 140 1.80 -20.51 -11.22
CA PRO A 140 3.15 -21.08 -11.16
C PRO A 140 4.28 -20.07 -10.98
N THR A 141 4.22 -18.93 -11.66
CA THR A 141 5.27 -17.90 -11.61
C THR A 141 4.95 -16.72 -10.69
N ALA A 142 3.76 -16.72 -10.07
CA ALA A 142 3.22 -15.63 -9.25
C ALA A 142 3.33 -14.24 -9.93
N THR A 143 3.15 -14.19 -11.25
CA THR A 143 3.34 -12.99 -12.07
C THR A 143 2.00 -12.52 -12.66
N ALA A 144 1.64 -11.27 -12.39
CA ALA A 144 0.56 -10.59 -13.11
C ALA A 144 1.10 -10.05 -14.43
N TRP A 145 0.39 -10.28 -15.52
CA TRP A 145 0.77 -9.84 -16.85
C TRP A 145 -0.38 -9.09 -17.53
N THR A 146 -0.04 -8.19 -18.44
CA THR A 146 -1.00 -7.45 -19.27
C THR A 146 -0.40 -7.22 -20.64
N VAL A 147 -1.19 -7.45 -21.68
CA VAL A 147 -0.90 -7.08 -23.07
C VAL A 147 -2.03 -6.18 -23.52
N ALA A 148 -1.69 -5.01 -24.06
CA ALA A 148 -2.65 -4.05 -24.55
C ALA A 148 -2.21 -3.47 -25.89
N GLY A 149 -3.07 -3.55 -26.90
CA GLY A 149 -2.91 -2.78 -28.13
C GLY A 149 -3.17 -1.30 -27.87
N ALA A 150 -2.20 -0.45 -28.17
CA ALA A 150 -2.32 1.01 -28.12
C ALA A 150 -1.65 1.61 -29.37
N ASN A 151 -2.35 2.47 -30.11
CA ASN A 151 -1.79 3.19 -31.28
C ASN A 151 -1.09 2.32 -32.35
N GLY A 152 -1.46 1.04 -32.50
CA GLY A 152 -0.80 0.10 -33.43
C GLY A 152 0.49 -0.56 -32.90
N ALA A 153 0.92 -0.22 -31.69
CA ALA A 153 1.93 -0.93 -30.91
C ALA A 153 1.26 -1.84 -29.85
N SER A 154 1.99 -2.86 -29.39
CA SER A 154 1.52 -3.77 -28.34
C SER A 154 2.35 -3.54 -27.08
N ILE A 155 1.75 -2.90 -26.08
CA ILE A 155 2.35 -2.73 -24.76
C ILE A 155 2.28 -4.08 -24.04
N SER A 156 3.39 -4.50 -23.44
CA SER A 156 3.47 -5.67 -22.57
C SER A 156 3.92 -5.24 -21.18
N GLN A 157 3.21 -5.70 -20.15
CA GLN A 157 3.53 -5.43 -18.76
C GLN A 157 3.62 -6.74 -17.96
N ARG A 158 4.60 -6.81 -17.06
CA ARG A 158 4.73 -7.85 -16.03
C ARG A 158 4.93 -7.22 -14.67
N VAL A 159 4.25 -7.77 -13.66
CA VAL A 159 4.36 -7.34 -12.26
C VAL A 159 4.49 -8.56 -11.37
N PHE A 160 5.50 -8.57 -10.51
CA PHE A 160 5.69 -9.64 -9.54
C PHE A 160 6.41 -9.12 -8.28
N ALA A 161 6.24 -9.83 -7.16
CA ALA A 161 6.91 -9.51 -5.91
C ALA A 161 7.96 -10.59 -5.60
N SER A 162 9.23 -10.22 -5.65
CA SER A 162 10.35 -11.13 -5.37
C SER A 162 10.47 -11.34 -3.85
N ALA A 163 10.32 -12.59 -3.41
CA ALA A 163 10.54 -12.97 -2.01
C ALA A 163 12.02 -13.00 -1.62
N PRO A 164 12.95 -13.55 -2.43
CA PRO A 164 14.37 -13.54 -2.10
C PRO A 164 14.96 -12.13 -2.00
N HIS A 165 14.55 -11.23 -2.90
CA HIS A 165 15.10 -9.87 -3.00
C HIS A 165 14.27 -8.82 -2.24
N GLN A 166 13.09 -9.18 -1.74
CA GLN A 166 12.21 -8.30 -0.97
C GLN A 166 11.78 -7.02 -1.70
N VAL A 167 11.60 -7.11 -3.02
CA VAL A 167 11.19 -6.02 -3.92
C VAL A 167 9.93 -6.38 -4.71
N LEU A 168 9.19 -5.36 -5.15
CA LEU A 168 8.18 -5.45 -6.21
C LEU A 168 8.85 -5.00 -7.52
N VAL A 169 8.62 -5.74 -8.60
CA VAL A 169 9.15 -5.42 -9.93
C VAL A 169 7.99 -5.20 -10.89
N LEU A 170 8.07 -4.12 -11.66
CA LEU A 170 7.16 -3.77 -12.73
C LEU A 170 7.97 -3.56 -14.01
N GLU A 171 7.77 -4.41 -15.00
CA GLU A 171 8.41 -4.34 -16.31
C GLU A 171 7.37 -3.91 -17.33
N VAL A 172 7.69 -2.92 -18.16
CA VAL A 172 6.85 -2.47 -19.27
C VAL A 172 7.68 -2.33 -20.54
N SER A 173 7.20 -2.91 -21.63
CA SER A 173 7.86 -2.87 -22.93
C SER A 173 6.88 -2.63 -24.08
N GLY A 174 7.42 -2.29 -25.24
CA GLY A 174 6.65 -1.99 -26.45
C GLY A 174 6.01 -0.61 -26.40
N THR A 175 6.67 0.35 -25.75
CA THR A 175 6.16 1.72 -25.60
C THR A 175 6.62 2.62 -26.76
N ASP A 176 5.75 3.53 -27.20
CA ASP A 176 6.01 4.51 -28.27
C ASP A 176 6.45 5.89 -27.72
N GLY A 177 6.63 5.99 -26.40
CA GLY A 177 6.97 7.22 -25.70
C GLY A 177 7.56 6.95 -24.30
N PRO A 178 7.85 8.00 -23.52
CA PRO A 178 8.38 7.83 -22.17
C PRO A 178 7.35 7.16 -21.26
N VAL A 179 7.82 6.43 -20.27
CA VAL A 179 7.01 5.84 -19.20
C VAL A 179 7.18 6.68 -17.94
N SER A 180 6.07 7.10 -17.37
CA SER A 180 6.04 7.84 -16.11
C SER A 180 5.46 6.97 -14.99
N PHE A 181 6.10 6.97 -13.84
CA PHE A 181 5.65 6.35 -12.61
C PHE A 181 5.43 7.43 -11.54
N THR A 182 4.22 7.53 -11.04
CA THR A 182 3.81 8.50 -10.02
C THR A 182 3.43 7.74 -8.76
N LEU A 183 4.08 8.04 -7.63
CA LEU A 183 3.71 7.53 -6.32
C LEU A 183 2.93 8.60 -5.55
N ASP A 184 1.71 8.27 -5.13
CA ASP A 184 0.93 9.04 -4.16
C ASP A 184 0.34 8.13 -3.09
N SER A 185 -0.21 8.70 -2.02
CA SER A 185 -0.64 7.92 -0.87
C SER A 185 -1.83 8.56 -0.13
N PRO A 186 -2.71 7.74 0.48
CA PRO A 186 -3.69 8.22 1.45
C PRO A 186 -3.05 8.51 2.82
N LEU A 187 -1.82 8.05 3.04
CA LEU A 187 -1.04 8.30 4.24
C LEU A 187 -0.35 9.66 4.18
N ARG A 188 0.04 10.18 5.34
CA ARG A 188 0.72 11.47 5.42
C ARG A 188 2.14 11.37 4.89
N LEU A 189 2.49 12.21 3.92
CA LEU A 189 3.86 12.37 3.45
C LEU A 189 4.68 13.15 4.50
N GLU A 190 5.67 12.52 5.10
CA GLU A 190 6.59 13.13 6.08
C GLU A 190 7.90 13.60 5.43
N GLY A 191 8.28 12.99 4.31
CA GLY A 191 9.49 13.35 3.58
C GLY A 191 9.53 12.73 2.19
N SER A 192 10.26 13.36 1.27
CA SER A 192 10.53 12.80 -0.05
C SER A 192 11.88 13.26 -0.59
N GLY A 193 12.40 12.51 -1.55
CA GLY A 193 13.65 12.86 -2.22
C GLY A 193 13.78 12.16 -3.57
N ALA A 194 14.70 12.68 -4.38
CA ALA A 194 15.04 12.16 -5.69
C ALA A 194 16.56 12.30 -5.90
N GLU A 195 17.21 11.21 -6.32
CA GLU A 195 18.65 11.16 -6.53
C GLU A 195 18.99 10.15 -7.65
N GLY A 196 19.42 10.65 -8.79
CA GLY A 196 19.74 9.82 -9.95
C GLY A 196 18.54 8.98 -10.39
N PRO A 197 18.65 7.64 -10.49
CA PRO A 197 17.54 6.77 -10.89
C PRO A 197 16.58 6.43 -9.73
N GLU A 198 16.81 6.96 -8.52
CA GLU A 198 16.04 6.67 -7.33
C GLU A 198 15.13 7.86 -6.95
N ALA A 199 13.89 7.56 -6.59
CA ALA A 199 12.99 8.49 -5.91
C ALA A 199 12.38 7.79 -4.70
N TRP A 200 12.07 8.54 -3.65
CA TRP A 200 11.56 7.95 -2.41
C TRP A 200 10.59 8.87 -1.67
N ALA A 201 9.71 8.25 -0.90
CA ALA A 201 8.76 8.90 -0.01
C ALA A 201 8.74 8.20 1.35
N VAL A 202 8.67 8.96 2.43
CA VAL A 202 8.39 8.48 3.78
C VAL A 202 6.93 8.80 4.11
N LEU A 203 6.16 7.75 4.31
CA LEU A 203 4.71 7.80 4.53
C LEU A 203 4.40 7.38 5.96
N ARG A 204 3.57 8.14 6.67
CA ARG A 204 3.18 7.85 8.06
C ARG A 204 1.75 7.35 8.13
N ALA A 205 1.54 6.24 8.85
CA ALA A 205 0.22 5.74 9.20
C ALA A 205 -0.45 6.64 10.28
N PRO A 206 -1.79 6.75 10.29
CA PRO A 206 -2.50 7.52 11.31
C PRO A 206 -2.23 6.99 12.72
N ASP A 207 -2.34 7.83 13.75
CA ASP A 207 -2.13 7.42 15.14
C ASP A 207 -3.37 6.80 15.79
N ASP A 208 -4.52 6.89 15.12
CA ASP A 208 -5.72 6.14 15.44
C ASP A 208 -6.66 6.12 14.25
N VAL A 209 -7.28 4.96 14.01
CA VAL A 209 -8.38 4.84 13.04
C VAL A 209 -9.55 4.15 13.72
N VAL A 210 -10.64 4.88 13.83
CA VAL A 210 -11.92 4.38 14.32
C VAL A 210 -12.46 3.35 13.32
N PRO A 211 -12.92 2.16 13.78
CA PRO A 211 -13.47 1.17 12.87
C PRO A 211 -14.64 1.71 12.09
N ALA A 212 -14.76 1.31 10.82
CA ALA A 212 -15.80 1.79 9.90
C ALA A 212 -17.25 1.57 10.40
N VAL A 213 -17.46 0.61 11.32
CA VAL A 213 -18.78 0.36 11.93
C VAL A 213 -19.20 1.47 12.91
N GLN A 214 -18.26 2.26 13.43
CA GLN A 214 -18.54 3.40 14.28
C GLN A 214 -18.55 4.68 13.46
N ARG A 215 -19.64 5.44 13.56
CA ARG A 215 -19.75 6.74 12.91
C ARG A 215 -19.31 7.82 13.88
N GLU A 216 -18.06 8.26 13.71
CA GLU A 216 -17.50 9.40 14.43
C GLU A 216 -17.16 10.54 13.46
N PRO A 217 -17.29 11.81 13.85
CA PRO A 217 -16.98 12.94 12.97
C PRO A 217 -15.52 13.01 12.52
N ASP A 218 -14.59 12.54 13.37
CA ASP A 218 -13.15 12.51 13.10
C ASP A 218 -12.62 11.08 13.33
N PRO A 219 -12.79 10.19 12.33
CA PRO A 219 -12.44 8.78 12.47
C PRO A 219 -10.95 8.49 12.23
N ILE A 220 -10.17 9.43 11.66
CA ILE A 220 -8.75 9.24 11.33
C ILE A 220 -7.95 10.33 12.04
N ARG A 221 -7.16 9.95 13.05
CA ARG A 221 -6.49 10.91 13.92
C ARG A 221 -4.98 10.91 13.68
N TRP A 222 -4.42 12.10 13.77
CA TRP A 222 -3.01 12.35 13.55
C TRP A 222 -2.45 13.19 14.69
N ALA A 223 -1.38 12.73 15.32
CA ALA A 223 -0.60 13.49 16.30
C ALA A 223 0.43 14.38 15.59
N GLU A 224 0.85 15.46 16.24
CA GLU A 224 1.97 16.28 15.73
C GLU A 224 3.26 15.46 15.70
N GLU A 225 3.63 14.85 16.83
CA GLU A 225 4.76 13.93 16.92
C GLU A 225 4.38 12.52 16.41
N PRO A 226 5.19 11.89 15.53
CA PRO A 226 4.94 10.54 15.03
C PRO A 226 4.86 9.47 16.13
N ARG A 227 3.72 8.79 16.23
CA ARG A 227 3.55 7.60 17.07
C ARG A 227 3.14 6.36 16.27
N GLY A 228 2.55 6.56 15.09
CA GLY A 228 2.28 5.52 14.11
C GLY A 228 3.52 5.05 13.35
N VAL A 229 3.39 3.91 12.67
CA VAL A 229 4.43 3.37 11.80
C VAL A 229 4.72 4.32 10.64
N GLN A 230 5.99 4.52 10.34
CA GLN A 230 6.45 5.19 9.12
C GLN A 230 6.98 4.15 8.13
N ALA A 231 6.69 4.33 6.86
CA ALA A 231 7.08 3.46 5.76
C ALA A 231 7.91 4.25 4.75
N ALA A 232 9.15 3.83 4.52
CA ALA A 232 9.99 4.36 3.46
C ALA A 232 9.77 3.53 2.18
N VAL A 233 9.20 4.18 1.16
CA VAL A 233 8.98 3.61 -0.18
C VAL A 233 10.06 4.14 -1.10
N VAL A 234 10.84 3.24 -1.69
CA VAL A 234 11.92 3.57 -2.62
C VAL A 234 11.61 2.98 -3.98
N LEU A 235 11.66 3.83 -5.00
CA LEU A 235 11.50 3.49 -6.40
C LEU A 235 12.87 3.63 -7.07
N ARG A 236 13.29 2.61 -7.82
CA ARG A 236 14.48 2.67 -8.68
C ARG A 236 14.09 2.25 -10.08
N ALA A 237 14.29 3.12 -11.07
CA ALA A 237 13.99 2.81 -12.46
C ALA A 237 15.24 2.43 -13.26
N ILE A 238 15.04 1.61 -14.28
CA ILE A 238 16.03 1.10 -15.22
C ILE A 238 15.50 1.32 -16.64
N GLY A 239 16.30 1.96 -17.50
CA GLY A 239 15.96 2.26 -18.90
C GLY A 239 16.95 3.22 -19.55
N ALA A 240 16.68 3.66 -20.77
CA ALA A 240 17.64 4.41 -21.61
C ALA A 240 17.99 5.80 -21.05
N ALA A 241 17.04 6.48 -20.40
CA ALA A 241 17.26 7.69 -19.63
C ALA A 241 16.22 7.81 -18.52
N VAL A 242 16.68 8.00 -17.27
CA VAL A 242 15.82 8.07 -16.09
C VAL A 242 15.88 9.47 -15.49
N ARG A 243 14.73 10.09 -15.26
CA ARG A 243 14.58 11.38 -14.59
C ARG A 243 13.71 11.19 -13.35
N THR A 244 14.12 11.74 -12.23
CA THR A 244 13.41 11.64 -10.96
C THR A 244 13.17 13.02 -10.38
N ARG A 245 12.02 13.21 -9.74
CA ARG A 245 11.71 14.46 -9.02
C ARG A 245 10.77 14.22 -7.84
N THR A 246 10.83 15.13 -6.89
CA THR A 246 9.82 15.26 -5.84
C THR A 246 8.68 16.15 -6.31
N ALA A 247 7.52 15.96 -5.68
CA ALA A 247 6.37 16.84 -5.79
C ALA A 247 5.77 17.04 -4.39
N PRO A 248 4.91 18.04 -4.18
CA PRO A 248 4.33 18.32 -2.85
C PRO A 248 3.60 17.13 -2.21
N ALA A 249 3.09 16.20 -3.02
CA ALA A 249 2.25 15.09 -2.61
C ALA A 249 2.83 13.70 -2.92
N GLY A 250 4.10 13.62 -3.34
CA GLY A 250 4.73 12.36 -3.69
C GLY A 250 5.96 12.50 -4.56
N VAL A 251 6.23 11.48 -5.37
CA VAL A 251 7.39 11.45 -6.27
C VAL A 251 7.02 10.99 -7.67
N VAL A 252 7.81 11.41 -8.65
CA VAL A 252 7.65 11.06 -10.06
C VAL A 252 8.98 10.54 -10.61
N VAL A 253 8.91 9.43 -11.33
CA VAL A 253 10.03 8.81 -12.06
C VAL A 253 9.63 8.69 -13.52
N GLU A 254 10.43 9.23 -14.43
CA GLU A 254 10.21 9.15 -15.87
C GLU A 254 11.36 8.39 -16.52
N VAL A 255 11.03 7.52 -17.48
CA VAL A 255 11.98 6.69 -18.21
C VAL A 255 11.70 6.83 -19.70
N ASP A 256 12.72 7.06 -20.52
CA ASP A 256 12.54 7.09 -21.98
C ASP A 256 12.44 5.66 -22.55
N GLY A 257 11.31 5.36 -23.21
CA GLY A 257 11.02 4.07 -23.83
C GLY A 257 10.62 2.98 -22.83
N ASP A 258 11.02 1.74 -23.11
CA ASP A 258 10.79 0.59 -22.24
C ASP A 258 11.44 0.81 -20.86
N ALA A 259 10.75 0.35 -19.81
CA ALA A 259 11.13 0.66 -18.44
C ALA A 259 10.93 -0.52 -17.50
N THR A 260 11.88 -0.68 -16.58
CA THR A 260 11.68 -1.52 -15.38
C THR A 260 11.72 -0.65 -14.14
N LEU A 261 10.73 -0.80 -13.27
CA LEU A 261 10.68 -0.20 -11.95
C LEU A 261 10.89 -1.29 -10.89
N VAL A 262 11.87 -1.09 -10.02
CA VAL A 262 12.12 -1.91 -8.83
C VAL A 262 11.74 -1.08 -7.60
N LEU A 263 10.82 -1.61 -6.79
CA LEU A 263 10.28 -0.93 -5.61
C LEU A 263 10.57 -1.74 -4.36
N ALA A 264 11.07 -1.07 -3.32
CA ALA A 264 11.19 -1.65 -1.99
C ALA A 264 10.46 -0.79 -0.96
N VAL A 265 9.93 -1.44 0.08
CA VAL A 265 9.41 -0.76 1.26
C VAL A 265 10.04 -1.36 2.50
N ARG A 266 10.38 -0.51 3.46
CA ARG A 266 10.71 -0.87 4.84
C ARG A 266 9.99 0.07 5.77
N THR A 267 9.73 -0.38 6.98
CA THR A 267 8.95 0.38 7.96
C THR A 267 9.74 0.54 9.26
N THR A 268 9.31 1.50 10.08
CA THR A 268 9.81 1.64 11.45
C THR A 268 9.20 0.61 12.40
N PHE A 269 8.29 -0.26 11.94
CA PHE A 269 7.75 -1.33 12.77
C PHE A 269 8.87 -2.29 13.22
N THR A 270 8.89 -2.59 14.51
CA THR A 270 9.92 -3.45 15.11
C THR A 270 9.35 -4.82 15.44
N ARG A 271 8.40 -4.88 16.37
CA ARG A 271 7.68 -6.08 16.78
C ARG A 271 6.37 -5.73 17.48
N LEU A 272 5.47 -6.71 17.56
CA LEU A 272 4.20 -6.56 18.28
C LEU A 272 4.42 -6.12 19.73
N GLY A 273 3.68 -5.09 20.14
CA GLY A 273 3.71 -4.54 21.51
C GLY A 273 4.92 -3.66 21.83
N GLN A 274 5.72 -3.25 20.84
CA GLN A 274 6.80 -2.26 21.00
C GLN A 274 6.60 -1.09 20.07
N ASP A 275 6.94 0.11 20.55
CA ASP A 275 6.81 1.32 19.75
C ASP A 275 7.65 1.21 18.46
N PRO A 276 7.19 1.79 17.34
CA PRO A 276 7.99 1.88 16.13
C PRO A 276 9.30 2.63 16.41
N GLY A 277 10.31 2.36 15.59
CA GLY A 277 11.51 3.20 15.55
C GLY A 277 11.15 4.66 15.27
N THR A 278 11.88 5.58 15.88
CA THR A 278 11.64 7.03 15.75
C THR A 278 12.38 7.66 14.57
N ASP A 279 13.22 6.89 13.88
CA ASP A 279 14.07 7.36 12.80
C ASP A 279 13.71 6.64 11.48
N ALA A 280 13.11 7.39 10.56
CA ALA A 280 12.73 6.90 9.25
C ALA A 280 13.93 6.74 8.28
N GLU A 281 15.11 7.27 8.61
CA GLU A 281 16.32 7.10 7.80
C GLU A 281 16.82 5.65 7.81
N VAL A 282 16.58 4.92 8.91
CA VAL A 282 16.93 3.50 9.01
C VAL A 282 16.17 2.65 7.98
N PRO A 283 14.82 2.63 7.95
CA PRO A 283 14.09 1.91 6.91
C PRO A 283 14.36 2.47 5.50
N LEU A 284 14.56 3.79 5.34
CA LEU A 284 14.92 4.37 4.04
C LEU A 284 16.23 3.79 3.50
N THR A 285 17.27 3.77 4.33
CA THR A 285 18.59 3.19 3.98
C THR A 285 18.45 1.71 3.60
N GLN A 286 17.70 0.94 4.39
CA GLN A 286 17.45 -0.47 4.11
C GLN A 286 16.68 -0.67 2.79
N ALA A 287 15.64 0.13 2.51
CA ALA A 287 14.89 0.05 1.26
C ALA A 287 15.74 0.42 0.04
N ARG A 288 16.60 1.44 0.16
CA ARG A 288 17.57 1.81 -0.89
C ARG A 288 18.56 0.68 -1.17
N GLN A 289 19.03 0.00 -0.13
CA GLN A 289 19.95 -1.14 -0.30
C GLN A 289 19.30 -2.27 -1.10
N LEU A 290 18.04 -2.61 -0.83
CA LEU A 290 17.33 -3.70 -1.52
C LEU A 290 17.13 -3.44 -3.01
N VAL A 291 16.69 -2.24 -3.38
CA VAL A 291 16.51 -1.91 -4.81
C VAL A 291 17.84 -1.94 -5.54
N ARG A 292 18.95 -1.56 -4.88
CA ARG A 292 20.30 -1.62 -5.45
C ARG A 292 20.80 -3.04 -5.59
N ASP A 293 20.64 -3.87 -4.56
CA ASP A 293 21.05 -5.28 -4.58
C ASP A 293 20.28 -6.06 -5.63
N ALA A 294 18.96 -5.87 -5.71
CA ALA A 294 18.12 -6.48 -6.74
C ALA A 294 18.55 -6.04 -8.15
N THR A 295 18.81 -4.75 -8.36
CA THR A 295 19.27 -4.24 -9.65
C THR A 295 20.66 -4.79 -10.02
N ALA A 296 21.55 -4.95 -9.03
CA ALA A 296 22.92 -5.44 -9.25
C ALA A 296 22.98 -6.95 -9.53
N ALA A 297 22.07 -7.75 -8.98
CA ALA A 297 21.95 -9.18 -9.28
C ALA A 297 21.51 -9.45 -10.73
N GLY A 298 20.84 -8.47 -11.36
CA GLY A 298 20.25 -8.58 -12.68
C GLY A 298 18.83 -9.15 -12.61
N LEU A 299 17.90 -8.56 -13.37
CA LEU A 299 16.47 -8.87 -13.29
C LEU A 299 16.13 -10.34 -13.59
N GLU A 300 16.97 -11.06 -14.35
CA GLU A 300 16.79 -12.49 -14.60
C GLU A 300 16.95 -13.36 -13.35
N GLN A 301 17.66 -12.84 -12.33
CA GLN A 301 17.89 -13.53 -11.05
C GLN A 301 16.91 -13.07 -9.96
N VAL A 302 16.15 -12.00 -10.20
CA VAL A 302 15.25 -11.36 -9.22
C VAL A 302 13.88 -12.01 -9.21
#